data_AF-A0A2A5XFH8-F1
#
_entry.id   AF-A0A2A5XFH8-F1
#
_cell.length_a   1.000
_cell.length_b   1.000
_cell.length_c   1.000
_cell.angle_alpha   90.00
_cell.angle_beta   90.00
_cell.angle_gamma   90.00
#
_symmetry.space_group_name_H-M   'P 1'
#
loop_
_entity.id
_entity.type
_entity.pdbx_description
1 polymer ?
#
loop_
_entity_poly.entity_id
_entity_poly.type
_entity_poly.pdbx_seq_one_letter_code
_entity_poly.pdbx_strand_id
1 'polypeptide(L)'
;MVYKKGDKIAFLNESLHGVVLDCIGNSQVLVECNGIEMAVSVNEIIRITHIPKVEGKHIFTVKKADRGIDEFPNLHRNASDYNKLKVGDLVNFMGDNSKGKVVSILPENNYEIEIETGFTIPANRLEIEKIWVQDIEVDDIQLKRQKKIDENKNSNRVSKSHQAQSKFFHDHEIDLHIENLIESWKGLSNFDIVSIQLSSFRKRFNQALINNESFLVVIHGVGKGVLREEIYNYLRQFPGVIVGPADAKIYGMGASEIRFK
;
A
#
# COMPACT_ATOMS: atom_id res chain seq x y z
N MET A 1 -25.93 3.95 33.48
CA MET A 1 -25.83 3.27 32.17
C MET A 1 -25.61 4.33 31.11
N VAL A 2 -24.49 4.23 30.38
CA VAL A 2 -24.02 5.29 29.44
C VAL A 2 -24.80 5.27 28.13
N TYR A 3 -25.41 4.14 27.76
CA TYR A 3 -26.15 3.94 26.51
C TYR A 3 -27.63 3.64 26.77
N LYS A 4 -28.48 4.00 25.81
CA LYS A 4 -29.93 3.75 25.79
C LYS A 4 -30.30 3.08 24.47
N LYS A 5 -31.38 2.29 24.48
CA LYS A 5 -31.99 1.75 23.27
C LYS A 5 -32.27 2.87 22.26
N GLY A 6 -31.84 2.67 21.01
CA GLY A 6 -31.94 3.63 19.92
C GLY A 6 -30.73 4.55 19.74
N ASP A 7 -29.73 4.49 20.64
CA ASP A 7 -28.48 5.23 20.44
C ASP A 7 -27.74 4.74 19.20
N LYS A 8 -27.34 5.68 18.35
CA LYS A 8 -26.39 5.40 17.27
C LYS A 8 -24.99 5.33 17.85
N ILE A 9 -24.27 4.26 17.55
CA ILE A 9 -22.92 4.04 18.04
C ILE A 9 -21.96 3.76 16.88
N ALA A 10 -20.70 4.12 17.07
CA ALA A 10 -19.57 3.68 16.24
C ALA A 10 -18.69 2.77 17.09
N PHE A 11 -18.06 1.81 16.43
CA PHE A 11 -17.06 0.95 17.05
C PHE A 11 -15.71 1.68 17.05
N LEU A 12 -14.94 1.55 18.13
CA LEU A 12 -13.66 2.25 18.27
C LEU A 12 -12.57 1.68 17.35
N ASN A 13 -12.60 0.37 17.11
CA ASN A 13 -11.56 -0.35 16.38
C ASN A 13 -12.00 -0.82 14.98
N GLU A 14 -13.24 -0.53 14.59
CA GLU A 14 -13.82 -1.01 13.35
C GLU A 14 -14.60 0.11 12.66
N SER A 15 -14.55 0.18 11.32
CA SER A 15 -15.35 1.13 10.54
C SER A 15 -16.81 0.67 10.42
N LEU A 16 -17.40 0.30 11.56
CA LEU A 16 -18.78 -0.16 11.67
C LEU A 16 -19.60 0.86 12.48
N HIS A 17 -20.87 0.95 12.10
CA HIS A 17 -21.87 1.74 12.79
C HIS A 17 -23.04 0.85 13.14
N GLY A 18 -23.67 1.12 14.28
CA GLY A 18 -24.80 0.34 14.73
C GLY A 18 -25.77 1.13 15.56
N VAL A 19 -26.88 0.48 15.88
CA VAL A 19 -27.91 1.03 16.78
C VAL A 19 -28.05 0.11 17.98
N VAL A 20 -28.06 0.68 19.18
CA VAL A 20 -28.27 -0.08 20.42
C VAL A 20 -29.71 -0.60 20.45
N LEU A 21 -29.88 -1.92 20.45
CA LEU A 21 -31.16 -2.60 20.58
C LEU A 21 -31.58 -2.77 22.04
N ASP A 22 -30.65 -3.14 22.91
CA ASP A 22 -30.89 -3.30 24.34
C ASP A 22 -29.59 -3.23 25.16
N CYS A 23 -29.69 -3.07 26.48
CA CYS A 23 -28.55 -3.05 27.39
C CYS A 23 -28.51 -4.33 28.22
N ILE A 24 -27.46 -5.12 28.08
CA ILE A 24 -27.29 -6.38 28.81
C ILE A 24 -26.37 -6.12 30.01
N GLY A 25 -27.00 -5.80 31.14
CA GLY A 25 -26.28 -5.51 32.39
C GLY A 25 -25.45 -4.22 32.32
N ASN A 26 -24.32 -4.20 33.04
CA ASN A 26 -23.52 -2.98 33.22
C ASN A 26 -22.36 -2.83 32.22
N SER A 27 -21.96 -3.91 31.53
CA SER A 27 -20.73 -3.95 30.73
C SER A 27 -20.96 -4.25 29.25
N GLN A 28 -22.15 -4.67 28.85
CA GLN A 28 -22.45 -5.07 27.47
C GLN A 28 -23.75 -4.45 26.99
N VAL A 29 -23.84 -4.22 25.68
CA VAL A 29 -25.04 -3.77 24.98
C VAL A 29 -25.24 -4.61 23.73
N LEU A 30 -26.51 -4.89 23.41
CA LEU A 30 -26.90 -5.53 22.17
C LEU A 30 -27.02 -4.45 21.09
N VAL A 31 -26.31 -4.64 19.97
CA VAL A 31 -26.23 -3.70 18.86
C VAL A 31 -26.62 -4.39 17.56
N GLU A 32 -27.38 -3.69 16.72
CA GLU A 32 -27.63 -4.09 15.33
C GLU A 32 -26.66 -3.37 14.39
N CYS A 33 -25.95 -4.15 13.58
CA CYS A 33 -25.03 -3.68 12.53
C CYS A 33 -25.34 -4.37 11.21
N ASN A 34 -25.76 -3.61 10.19
CA ASN A 34 -26.04 -4.12 8.84
C ASN A 34 -26.95 -5.38 8.80
N GLY A 35 -27.91 -5.48 9.73
CA GLY A 35 -28.84 -6.61 9.85
C GLY A 35 -28.35 -7.79 10.68
N ILE A 36 -27.21 -7.65 11.37
CA ILE A 36 -26.67 -8.65 12.31
C ILE A 36 -26.74 -8.09 13.73
N GLU A 37 -27.31 -8.87 14.65
CA GLU A 37 -27.37 -8.54 16.08
C GLU A 37 -26.17 -9.12 16.81
N MET A 38 -25.47 -8.29 17.60
CA MET A 38 -24.30 -8.72 18.38
C MET A 38 -24.20 -8.03 19.73
N ALA A 39 -23.71 -8.77 20.73
CA ALA A 39 -23.44 -8.22 22.05
C ALA A 39 -22.02 -7.65 22.08
N VAL A 40 -21.91 -6.37 22.41
CA VAL A 40 -20.67 -5.58 22.33
C VAL A 40 -20.37 -4.96 23.69
N SER A 41 -19.09 -4.87 24.05
CA SER A 41 -18.68 -4.19 25.28
C SER A 41 -18.92 -2.69 25.19
N VAL A 42 -19.39 -2.07 26.27
CA VAL A 42 -19.56 -0.60 26.34
C VAL A 42 -18.26 0.18 26.12
N ASN A 43 -17.10 -0.48 26.32
CA ASN A 43 -15.78 0.09 26.11
C ASN A 43 -15.30 0.03 24.67
N GLU A 44 -15.98 -0.71 23.79
CA GLU A 44 -15.61 -0.89 22.37
C GLU A 44 -16.40 0.03 21.44
N ILE A 45 -17.34 0.81 22.00
CA ILE A 45 -18.27 1.65 21.24
C ILE A 45 -18.34 3.06 21.81
N ILE A 46 -18.69 4.01 20.95
CA ILE A 46 -18.93 5.42 21.28
C ILE A 46 -20.29 5.89 20.76
N ARG A 47 -20.98 6.74 21.51
CA ARG A 47 -22.26 7.35 21.06
C ARG A 47 -22.00 8.42 20.00
N ILE A 48 -22.62 8.28 18.83
CA ILE A 48 -22.62 9.28 17.78
C ILE A 48 -23.85 10.19 17.98
N THR A 49 -23.65 11.37 18.54
CA THR A 49 -24.70 12.40 18.66
C THR A 49 -24.74 13.33 17.45
N HIS A 50 -23.62 13.46 16.73
CA HIS A 50 -23.49 14.36 15.60
C HIS A 50 -22.44 13.81 14.62
N ILE A 51 -22.83 13.57 13.37
CA ILE A 51 -21.88 13.36 12.28
C ILE A 51 -21.60 14.77 11.74
N PRO A 52 -20.39 15.34 11.92
CA PRO A 52 -20.08 16.62 11.31
C PRO A 52 -20.15 16.44 9.79
N LYS A 53 -21.09 17.14 9.14
CA LYS A 53 -21.04 17.33 7.69
C LYS A 53 -19.76 18.08 7.41
N VAL A 54 -18.74 17.39 6.91
CA VAL A 54 -17.62 18.06 6.26
C VAL A 54 -18.17 18.58 4.93
N GLU A 55 -18.81 19.76 4.96
CA GLU A 55 -19.05 20.53 3.74
C GLU A 55 -17.69 20.94 3.20
N GLY A 56 -17.21 20.23 2.19
CA GLY A 56 -16.04 20.63 1.42
C GLY A 56 -16.28 22.03 0.86
N LYS A 57 -15.56 23.03 1.39
CA LYS A 57 -15.52 24.42 0.90
C LYS A 57 -14.76 24.56 -0.44
N HIS A 58 -14.92 23.61 -1.35
CA HIS A 58 -14.49 23.73 -2.74
C HIS A 58 -15.64 23.30 -3.66
N ILE A 59 -16.69 24.12 -3.69
CA ILE A 59 -17.69 24.08 -4.76
C ILE A 59 -17.04 24.74 -5.98
N PHE A 60 -16.50 23.94 -6.90
CA PHE A 60 -16.24 24.42 -8.25
C PHE A 60 -17.59 24.70 -8.91
N THR A 61 -17.84 25.96 -9.27
CA THR A 61 -19.05 26.32 -10.02
C THR A 61 -18.96 25.73 -11.42
N VAL A 62 -19.63 24.59 -11.65
CA VAL A 62 -19.78 24.00 -12.98
C VAL A 62 -20.54 25.00 -13.86
N LYS A 63 -19.90 25.49 -14.92
CA LYS A 63 -20.53 26.43 -15.87
C LYS A 63 -21.53 25.66 -16.73
N LYS A 64 -22.63 26.34 -17.08
CA LYS A 64 -23.79 25.78 -17.79
C LYS A 64 -23.51 25.23 -19.22
N ALA A 65 -22.27 25.34 -19.71
CA ALA A 65 -21.82 24.80 -20.99
C ALA A 65 -21.39 23.32 -20.90
N ASP A 66 -21.12 22.80 -19.69
CA ASP A 66 -20.70 21.40 -19.49
C ASP A 66 -21.91 20.43 -19.36
N ARG A 67 -23.11 20.88 -19.75
CA ARG A 67 -24.36 20.10 -19.78
C ARG A 67 -24.72 19.59 -21.17
N GLY A 68 -23.72 19.35 -22.02
CA GLY A 68 -23.87 18.45 -23.16
C GLY A 68 -23.68 17.04 -22.63
N ILE A 69 -24.78 16.32 -22.40
CA ILE A 69 -24.73 14.87 -22.18
C ILE A 69 -24.41 14.29 -23.56
N ASP A 70 -23.14 14.04 -23.84
CA ASP A 70 -22.79 13.13 -24.91
C ASP A 70 -23.35 11.76 -24.49
N GLU A 71 -24.34 11.27 -25.23
CA GLU A 71 -24.88 9.92 -25.04
C GLU A 71 -23.69 8.94 -25.06
N PHE A 72 -23.39 8.38 -23.88
CA PHE A 72 -22.34 7.39 -23.73
C PHE A 72 -22.58 6.26 -24.74
N PRO A 73 -21.62 5.94 -25.63
CA PRO A 73 -21.88 5.03 -26.72
C PRO A 73 -22.12 3.63 -26.15
N ASN A 74 -23.37 3.16 -26.27
CA ASN A 74 -23.80 1.77 -26.10
C ASN A 74 -23.29 1.05 -24.84
N LEU A 75 -23.88 1.39 -23.69
CA LEU A 75 -23.74 0.58 -22.47
C LEU A 75 -24.90 -0.42 -22.29
N HIS A 76 -25.19 -1.22 -23.31
CA HIS A 76 -25.73 -2.56 -23.05
C HIS A 76 -24.55 -3.50 -22.81
N ARG A 77 -23.89 -3.34 -21.65
CA ARG A 77 -22.89 -4.30 -21.19
C ARG A 77 -23.31 -4.75 -19.80
N ASN A 78 -23.68 -6.02 -19.70
CA ASN A 78 -24.18 -6.62 -18.47
C ASN A 78 -23.04 -6.67 -17.44
N ALA A 79 -23.33 -6.41 -16.16
CA ALA A 79 -22.34 -6.42 -15.07
C ALA A 79 -21.59 -7.77 -14.92
N SER A 80 -22.10 -8.85 -15.52
CA SER A 80 -21.43 -10.15 -15.64
C SER A 80 -20.14 -10.13 -16.44
N ASP A 81 -19.95 -9.12 -17.31
CA ASP A 81 -18.80 -9.05 -18.23
C ASP A 81 -17.54 -8.49 -17.56
N TYR A 82 -17.65 -7.86 -16.39
CA TYR A 82 -16.53 -7.29 -15.63
C TYR A 82 -15.79 -8.32 -14.75
N ASN A 83 -16.35 -9.52 -14.57
CA ASN A 83 -15.79 -10.49 -13.62
C ASN A 83 -14.97 -11.61 -14.24
N LYS A 84 -14.87 -11.73 -15.57
CA LYS A 84 -14.11 -12.81 -16.22
C LYS A 84 -12.96 -12.25 -17.05
N LEU A 85 -11.74 -12.58 -16.62
CA LEU A 85 -10.52 -12.32 -17.36
C LEU A 85 -10.40 -13.32 -18.52
N LYS A 86 -9.79 -12.89 -19.62
CA LYS A 86 -9.53 -13.74 -20.80
C LYS A 86 -8.04 -14.07 -20.88
N VAL A 87 -7.74 -15.21 -21.50
CA VAL A 87 -6.36 -15.57 -21.85
C VAL A 87 -5.76 -14.46 -22.72
N GLY A 88 -4.59 -13.97 -22.32
CA GLY A 88 -3.88 -12.86 -22.94
C GLY A 88 -4.08 -11.50 -22.26
N ASP A 89 -5.01 -11.38 -21.32
CA ASP A 89 -5.18 -10.14 -20.55
C ASP A 89 -3.94 -9.88 -19.67
N LEU A 90 -3.50 -8.62 -19.64
CA LEU A 90 -2.51 -8.15 -18.67
C LEU A 90 -3.20 -7.88 -17.34
N VAL A 91 -2.63 -8.42 -16.27
CA VAL A 91 -3.17 -8.30 -14.93
C VAL A 91 -2.10 -7.86 -13.94
N ASN A 92 -2.53 -7.17 -12.89
CA ASN A 92 -1.71 -6.80 -11.74
C ASN A 92 -2.19 -7.60 -10.53
N PHE A 93 -1.25 -8.16 -9.77
CA PHE A 93 -1.53 -8.82 -8.51
C PHE A 93 -1.71 -7.78 -7.39
N MET A 94 -2.78 -7.94 -6.60
CA MET A 94 -3.10 -7.01 -5.51
C MET A 94 -2.15 -7.14 -4.30
N GLY A 95 -1.57 -8.33 -4.08
CA GLY A 95 -0.75 -8.61 -2.90
C GLY A 95 0.68 -8.10 -2.97
N ASP A 96 1.26 -7.99 -4.16
CA ASP A 96 2.70 -7.74 -4.33
C ASP A 96 3.04 -6.77 -5.48
N ASN A 97 2.04 -6.21 -6.18
CA ASN A 97 2.19 -5.37 -7.38
C ASN A 97 2.95 -6.05 -8.54
N SER A 98 3.01 -7.39 -8.54
CA SER A 98 3.54 -8.15 -9.67
C SER A 98 2.59 -8.00 -10.86
N LYS A 99 3.15 -7.93 -12.07
CA LYS A 99 2.36 -7.90 -13.31
C LYS A 99 2.57 -9.21 -14.05
N GLY A 100 1.53 -9.67 -14.72
CA GLY A 100 1.64 -10.85 -15.53
C GLY A 100 0.55 -10.94 -16.58
N LYS A 101 0.65 -11.97 -17.40
CA LYS A 101 -0.27 -12.24 -18.48
C LYS A 101 -1.04 -13.51 -18.18
N VAL A 102 -2.36 -13.48 -18.34
CA VAL A 102 -3.19 -14.68 -18.20
C VAL A 102 -2.82 -15.67 -19.31
N VAL A 103 -2.35 -16.86 -18.96
CA VAL A 103 -2.01 -17.95 -19.89
C VAL A 103 -3.12 -18.98 -19.99
N SER A 104 -3.76 -19.29 -18.87
CA SER A 104 -4.87 -20.25 -18.84
C SER A 104 -5.90 -19.88 -17.77
N ILE A 105 -7.13 -20.39 -17.94
CA ILE A 105 -8.23 -20.22 -17.00
C ILE A 105 -8.49 -21.58 -16.37
N LEU A 106 -8.39 -21.66 -15.03
CA LEU A 106 -8.59 -22.87 -14.25
C LEU A 106 -10.01 -22.93 -13.65
N PRO A 107 -10.45 -24.09 -13.15
CA PRO A 107 -11.70 -24.22 -12.40
C PRO A 107 -11.72 -23.33 -11.14
N GLU A 108 -12.91 -23.06 -10.61
CA GLU A 108 -13.11 -22.32 -9.35
C GLU A 108 -12.59 -20.87 -9.34
N ASN A 109 -12.64 -20.18 -10.48
CA ASN A 109 -12.18 -18.78 -10.64
C ASN A 109 -10.67 -18.58 -10.43
N ASN A 110 -9.87 -19.62 -10.68
CA ASN A 110 -8.41 -19.50 -10.68
C ASN A 110 -7.87 -19.27 -12.11
N TYR A 111 -6.69 -18.66 -12.20
CA TYR A 111 -6.04 -18.28 -13.45
C TYR A 111 -4.56 -18.60 -13.37
N GLU A 112 -3.96 -19.12 -14.44
CA GLU A 112 -2.50 -19.19 -14.52
C GLU A 112 -1.95 -17.91 -15.13
N ILE A 113 -1.08 -17.25 -14.40
CA ILE A 113 -0.48 -15.99 -14.79
C ILE A 113 1.01 -16.21 -15.03
N GLU A 114 1.47 -15.89 -16.23
CA GLU A 114 2.89 -15.86 -16.58
C GLU A 114 3.48 -14.52 -16.17
N ILE A 115 4.50 -14.57 -15.33
CA ILE A 115 5.21 -13.40 -14.80
C ILE A 115 6.55 -13.24 -15.53
N GLU A 116 7.21 -14.36 -15.81
CA GLU A 116 8.47 -14.45 -16.55
C GLU A 116 8.37 -15.58 -17.57
N THR A 117 9.13 -15.50 -18.67
CA THR A 117 9.08 -16.47 -19.78
C THR A 117 9.21 -17.91 -19.29
N GLY A 118 8.12 -18.68 -19.38
CA GLY A 118 8.07 -20.08 -18.98
C GLY A 118 7.81 -20.34 -17.48
N PHE A 119 7.54 -19.30 -16.68
CA PHE A 119 7.18 -19.42 -15.27
C PHE A 119 5.76 -18.89 -15.01
N THR A 120 4.86 -19.79 -14.63
CA THR A 120 3.45 -19.49 -14.35
C THR A 120 3.10 -19.72 -12.88
N ILE A 121 2.24 -18.84 -12.35
CA ILE A 121 1.69 -18.96 -10.99
C ILE A 121 0.16 -19.01 -11.07
N PRO A 122 -0.50 -19.94 -10.35
CA PRO A 122 -1.96 -19.91 -10.19
C PRO A 122 -2.38 -18.77 -9.25
N ALA A 123 -3.37 -17.99 -9.66
CA ALA A 123 -3.90 -16.85 -8.92
C ALA A 123 -5.42 -16.88 -8.89
N ASN A 124 -6.04 -16.52 -7.77
CA ASN A 124 -7.50 -16.39 -7.73
C ASN A 124 -7.95 -15.10 -8.41
N ARG A 125 -9.16 -15.07 -9.00
CA ARG A 125 -9.75 -13.85 -9.59
C ARG A 125 -9.69 -12.64 -8.67
N LEU A 126 -9.85 -12.84 -7.36
CA LEU A 126 -9.86 -11.78 -6.34
C LEU A 126 -8.47 -11.22 -6.03
N GLU A 127 -7.42 -11.90 -6.44
CA GLU A 127 -6.02 -11.49 -6.20
C GLU A 127 -5.46 -10.68 -7.38
N ILE A 128 -6.19 -10.55 -8.48
CA ILE A 128 -5.72 -9.97 -9.74
C ILE A 128 -6.69 -8.94 -10.36
N GLU A 129 -6.15 -7.83 -10.87
CA GLU A 129 -6.88 -6.76 -11.53
C GLU A 129 -6.42 -6.57 -12.99
N LYS A 130 -7.35 -6.29 -13.91
CA LYS A 130 -7.04 -6.09 -15.34
C LYS A 130 -6.41 -4.71 -15.59
N ILE A 131 -5.33 -4.68 -16.36
CA ILE A 131 -4.67 -3.46 -16.82
C ILE A 131 -5.31 -3.03 -18.15
N TRP A 132 -5.90 -1.84 -18.21
CA TRP A 132 -6.43 -1.25 -19.44
C TRP A 132 -5.37 -0.36 -20.09
N VAL A 133 -5.02 -0.63 -21.35
CA VAL A 133 -3.91 0.01 -22.08
C VAL A 133 -4.17 1.50 -22.42
N GLN A 134 -5.36 2.04 -22.10
CA GLN A 134 -5.74 3.43 -22.43
C GLN A 134 -5.17 4.51 -21.50
N ASP A 135 -4.44 4.15 -20.43
CA ASP A 135 -3.89 5.14 -19.47
C ASP A 135 -2.43 5.56 -19.73
N ILE A 136 -1.84 5.24 -20.90
CA ILE A 136 -0.50 5.74 -21.27
C ILE A 136 -0.41 6.08 -22.76
N GLU A 137 -0.92 7.24 -23.16
CA GLU A 137 -0.35 7.99 -24.29
C GLU A 137 0.10 9.35 -23.77
N VAL A 138 1.40 9.43 -23.43
CA VAL A 138 2.06 10.71 -23.14
C VAL A 138 2.47 11.30 -24.48
N ASP A 139 1.81 12.37 -24.89
CA ASP A 139 2.03 13.05 -26.16
C ASP A 139 3.35 13.88 -26.09
N ASP A 140 4.41 13.39 -26.75
CA ASP A 140 5.80 13.87 -26.70
C ASP A 140 6.01 15.35 -27.11
N ILE A 141 4.98 15.99 -27.65
CA ILE A 141 5.05 17.33 -28.23
C ILE A 141 4.82 18.42 -27.16
N GLN A 142 4.02 18.17 -26.13
CA GLN A 142 3.70 19.17 -25.11
C GLN A 142 4.85 19.39 -24.11
N LEU A 143 5.69 18.36 -23.89
CA LEU A 143 6.92 18.42 -23.09
C LEU A 143 8.02 19.31 -23.68
N LYS A 144 8.03 19.53 -25.00
CA LYS A 144 9.06 20.37 -25.67
C LYS A 144 8.82 21.88 -25.49
N ARG A 145 7.57 22.31 -25.24
CA ARG A 145 7.23 23.74 -25.07
C ARG A 145 7.51 24.24 -23.64
N GLN A 146 7.37 23.40 -22.63
CA GLN A 146 7.69 23.79 -21.24
C GLN A 146 9.21 23.91 -21.01
N LYS A 147 10.03 23.10 -21.71
CA LYS A 147 11.50 23.10 -21.59
C LYS A 147 12.16 24.45 -21.89
N LYS A 148 11.61 25.27 -22.81
CA LYS A 148 12.20 26.58 -23.15
C LYS A 148 11.97 27.68 -22.11
N ILE A 149 10.99 27.53 -21.22
CA ILE A 149 10.63 28.57 -20.25
C ILE A 149 11.46 28.44 -18.97
N ASP A 150 11.82 27.21 -18.58
CA ASP A 150 12.56 26.95 -17.35
C ASP A 150 14.10 26.99 -17.52
N GLU A 151 14.60 26.91 -18.75
CA GLU A 151 16.04 26.93 -19.06
C GLU A 151 16.75 28.25 -18.75
N ASN A 152 16.03 29.35 -18.47
CA ASN A 152 16.64 30.68 -18.32
C ASN A 152 16.79 31.19 -16.88
N LYS A 153 16.51 30.37 -15.84
CA LYS A 153 16.50 30.88 -14.45
C LYS A 153 17.45 30.26 -13.44
N ASN A 154 18.23 29.22 -13.75
CA ASN A 154 19.21 28.68 -12.80
C ASN A 154 20.48 28.14 -13.48
N SER A 155 21.15 29.00 -14.25
CA SER A 155 22.59 28.86 -14.49
C SER A 155 23.34 29.21 -13.20
N ASN A 156 23.66 28.19 -12.41
CA ASN A 156 24.90 28.03 -11.63
C ASN A 156 24.67 27.05 -10.48
N ARG A 157 24.91 25.76 -10.73
CA ARG A 157 25.64 24.84 -9.84
C ARG A 157 25.89 23.54 -10.59
N VAL A 158 27.18 23.29 -10.82
CA VAL A 158 27.72 22.11 -11.48
C VAL A 158 27.52 20.88 -10.59
N SER A 159 26.97 19.80 -11.15
CA SER A 159 27.55 18.45 -11.02
C SER A 159 26.89 17.50 -12.01
N LYS A 160 27.71 16.63 -12.62
CA LYS A 160 27.33 15.61 -13.60
C LYS A 160 26.25 14.71 -13.02
N SER A 161 25.06 14.66 -13.63
CA SER A 161 24.00 13.77 -13.17
C SER A 161 24.29 12.34 -13.62
N HIS A 162 24.59 11.52 -12.62
CA HIS A 162 24.46 10.08 -12.62
C HIS A 162 23.06 9.64 -13.07
N GLN A 163 23.03 8.40 -13.56
CA GLN A 163 21.86 7.59 -13.86
C GLN A 163 20.71 7.82 -12.88
N ALA A 164 19.49 7.90 -13.43
CA ALA A 164 18.28 7.83 -12.66
C ALA A 164 18.13 6.41 -12.07
N GLN A 165 18.67 6.21 -10.88
CA GLN A 165 18.23 5.18 -9.95
C GLN A 165 17.52 5.85 -8.78
N SER A 166 16.48 5.16 -8.31
CA SER A 166 15.59 5.49 -7.20
C SER A 166 16.23 6.28 -6.06
N LYS A 167 15.61 7.40 -5.66
CA LYS A 167 16.01 8.21 -4.50
C LYS A 167 15.91 7.50 -3.12
N PHE A 168 15.63 6.19 -3.08
CA PHE A 168 15.34 5.42 -1.85
C PHE A 168 16.22 4.19 -1.67
N PHE A 169 17.01 3.82 -2.67
CA PHE A 169 17.98 2.72 -2.60
C PHE A 169 19.28 3.25 -3.17
N HIS A 170 20.29 3.50 -2.33
CA HIS A 170 21.65 3.36 -2.86
C HIS A 170 21.89 1.87 -3.06
N ASP A 171 22.73 1.50 -4.03
CA ASP A 171 22.86 0.15 -4.56
C ASP A 171 23.04 -0.94 -3.49
N HIS A 172 23.47 -0.60 -2.27
CA HIS A 172 23.67 -1.52 -1.15
C HIS A 172 23.07 -1.05 0.19
N GLU A 173 22.07 -0.14 0.20
CA GLU A 173 21.46 0.31 1.46
C GLU A 173 19.92 0.37 1.42
N ILE A 174 19.31 0.29 2.60
CA ILE A 174 17.88 0.53 2.82
C ILE A 174 17.64 1.28 4.12
N ASP A 175 16.89 2.36 4.02
CA ASP A 175 16.38 3.12 5.15
C ASP A 175 14.96 2.63 5.52
N LEU A 176 14.83 2.09 6.73
CA LEU A 176 13.58 1.57 7.26
C LEU A 176 12.79 2.58 8.09
N HIS A 177 13.21 3.84 8.23
CA HIS A 177 12.36 4.83 8.90
C HIS A 177 11.01 4.94 8.17
N ILE A 178 9.91 4.94 8.93
CA ILE A 178 8.56 4.81 8.38
C ILE A 178 8.23 5.98 7.43
N GLU A 179 8.79 7.16 7.69
CA GLU A 179 8.70 8.36 6.86
C GLU A 179 9.26 8.16 5.45
N ASN A 180 10.19 7.23 5.28
CA ASN A 180 10.80 6.90 3.98
C ASN A 180 10.04 5.80 3.25
N LEU A 181 9.17 5.05 3.95
CA LEU A 181 8.44 3.91 3.39
C LEU A 181 7.04 4.29 2.92
N ILE A 182 6.35 5.19 3.63
CA ILE A 182 4.98 5.61 3.32
C ILE A 182 4.75 7.10 3.58
N GLU A 183 3.83 7.71 2.82
CA GLU A 183 3.54 9.15 2.93
C GLU A 183 2.79 9.54 4.22
N SER A 184 1.93 8.66 4.74
CA SER A 184 1.16 8.90 5.96
C SER A 184 1.15 7.68 6.86
N TRP A 185 1.78 7.81 8.02
CA TRP A 185 1.84 6.78 9.07
C TRP A 185 1.00 7.15 10.31
N LYS A 186 0.27 8.27 10.26
CA LYS A 186 -0.58 8.74 11.37
C LYS A 186 -1.73 7.76 11.60
N GLY A 187 -1.86 7.28 12.83
CA GLY A 187 -2.92 6.36 13.25
C GLY A 187 -2.53 4.88 13.18
N LEU A 188 -1.36 4.54 12.66
CA LEU A 188 -0.84 3.18 12.71
C LEU A 188 -0.39 2.82 14.13
N SER A 189 -0.63 1.58 14.54
CA SER A 189 -0.06 1.06 15.77
C SER A 189 1.45 0.85 15.61
N ASN A 190 2.18 0.77 16.73
CA ASN A 190 3.60 0.43 16.70
C ASN A 190 3.85 -0.93 16.02
N PHE A 191 2.91 -1.87 16.14
CA PHE A 191 2.97 -3.18 15.49
C PHE A 191 2.86 -3.05 13.97
N ASP A 192 1.94 -2.22 13.48
CA ASP A 192 1.75 -1.99 12.03
C ASP A 192 2.99 -1.32 11.43
N ILE A 193 3.55 -0.33 12.13
CA ILE A 193 4.78 0.35 11.72
C ILE A 193 5.92 -0.67 11.57
N VAL A 194 6.18 -1.48 12.60
CA VAL A 194 7.22 -2.50 12.57
C VAL A 194 6.97 -3.53 11.47
N SER A 195 5.70 -3.91 11.24
CA SER A 195 5.34 -4.86 10.18
C SER A 195 5.63 -4.33 8.78
N ILE A 196 5.32 -3.06 8.51
CA ILE A 196 5.65 -2.39 7.25
C ILE A 196 7.17 -2.33 7.05
N GLN A 197 7.91 -1.96 8.10
CA GLN A 197 9.37 -1.91 8.06
C GLN A 197 9.99 -3.28 7.76
N LEU A 198 9.50 -4.34 8.41
CA LEU A 198 9.96 -5.71 8.17
C LEU A 198 9.61 -6.20 6.76
N SER A 199 8.43 -5.85 6.25
CA SER A 199 8.04 -6.20 4.87
C SER A 199 8.99 -5.56 3.85
N SER A 200 9.27 -4.26 4.00
CA SER A 200 10.23 -3.53 3.16
C SER A 200 11.65 -4.10 3.24
N PHE A 201 12.09 -4.45 4.45
CA PHE A 201 13.37 -5.12 4.67
C PHE A 201 13.46 -6.45 3.93
N ARG A 202 12.46 -7.33 4.09
CA ARG A 202 12.43 -8.66 3.43
C ARG A 202 12.50 -8.53 1.92
N LYS A 203 11.74 -7.60 1.36
CA LYS A 203 11.75 -7.32 -0.09
C LYS A 203 13.14 -6.96 -0.58
N ARG A 204 13.80 -5.99 0.07
CA ARG A 204 15.15 -5.56 -0.32
C ARG A 204 16.22 -6.61 -0.08
N PHE A 205 16.13 -7.36 1.01
CA PHE A 205 17.03 -8.45 1.33
C PHE A 205 16.97 -9.55 0.25
N ASN A 206 15.76 -9.94 -0.16
CA ASN A 206 15.59 -10.90 -1.25
C ASN A 206 16.13 -10.36 -2.58
N GLN A 207 15.93 -9.07 -2.86
CA GLN A 207 16.55 -8.43 -4.03
C GLN A 207 18.09 -8.47 -3.96
N ALA A 208 18.68 -8.24 -2.79
CA ALA A 208 20.14 -8.31 -2.61
C ALA A 208 20.68 -9.71 -2.90
N LEU A 209 19.96 -10.75 -2.46
CA LEU A 209 20.29 -12.15 -2.76
C LEU A 209 20.21 -12.44 -4.27
N ILE A 210 19.12 -12.04 -4.94
CA ILE A 210 18.93 -12.25 -6.38
C ILE A 210 20.02 -11.54 -7.18
N ASN A 211 20.39 -10.33 -6.77
CA ASN A 211 21.41 -9.52 -7.40
C ASN A 211 22.84 -9.98 -7.08
N ASN A 212 23.02 -11.00 -6.23
CA ASN A 212 24.33 -11.43 -5.71
C ASN A 212 25.14 -10.26 -5.14
N GLU A 213 24.48 -9.37 -4.39
CA GLU A 213 25.16 -8.29 -3.70
C GLU A 213 26.11 -8.83 -2.63
N SER A 214 27.27 -8.22 -2.48
CA SER A 214 28.25 -8.65 -1.47
C SER A 214 27.85 -8.27 -0.04
N PHE A 215 27.13 -7.15 0.11
CA PHE A 215 26.62 -6.68 1.39
C PHE A 215 25.36 -5.81 1.22
N LEU A 216 24.62 -5.64 2.31
CA LEU A 216 23.46 -4.76 2.43
C LEU A 216 23.51 -4.03 3.78
N VAL A 217 23.44 -2.70 3.75
CA VAL A 217 23.33 -1.85 4.94
C VAL A 217 21.86 -1.56 5.23
N VAL A 218 21.43 -1.83 6.46
CA VAL A 218 20.06 -1.62 6.93
C VAL A 218 20.04 -0.56 8.01
N ILE A 219 19.34 0.54 7.78
CA ILE A 219 19.18 1.65 8.71
C ILE A 219 17.82 1.49 9.41
N HIS A 220 17.82 1.15 10.70
CA HIS A 220 16.62 0.85 11.49
C HIS A 220 16.42 1.79 12.70
N GLY A 221 17.39 2.68 12.96
CA GLY A 221 17.33 3.70 14.02
C GLY A 221 17.84 3.22 15.39
N VAL A 222 17.87 4.12 16.36
CA VAL A 222 18.44 3.89 17.72
C VAL A 222 17.39 3.63 18.80
N GLY A 223 16.19 3.17 18.42
CA GLY A 223 15.05 3.00 19.32
C GLY A 223 15.21 1.87 20.35
N LYS A 224 14.10 1.31 20.83
CA LYS A 224 14.08 0.21 21.82
C LYS A 224 14.70 -1.11 21.33
N GLY A 225 15.10 -1.20 20.06
CA GLY A 225 15.73 -2.39 19.49
C GLY A 225 14.76 -3.45 18.95
N VAL A 226 13.44 -3.24 19.04
CA VAL A 226 12.42 -4.20 18.57
C VAL A 226 12.60 -4.55 17.08
N LEU A 227 12.69 -3.53 16.22
CA LEU A 227 12.89 -3.73 14.78
C LEU A 227 14.22 -4.45 14.47
N ARG A 228 15.29 -4.07 15.17
CA ARG A 228 16.61 -4.72 15.04
C ARG A 228 16.54 -6.20 15.40
N GLU A 229 15.90 -6.53 16.50
CA GLU A 229 15.76 -7.91 16.98
C GLU A 229 14.96 -8.75 15.99
N GLU A 230 13.85 -8.24 15.47
CA GLU A 230 13.06 -8.92 14.44
C GLU A 230 13.84 -9.14 13.13
N ILE A 231 14.63 -8.15 12.69
CA ILE A 231 15.54 -8.30 11.55
C ILE A 231 16.54 -9.43 11.81
N TYR A 232 17.16 -9.45 13.00
CA TYR A 232 18.13 -10.49 13.35
C TYR A 232 17.45 -11.86 13.44
N ASN A 233 16.22 -11.94 13.96
CA ASN A 233 15.43 -13.16 14.03
C ASN A 233 15.13 -13.72 12.63
N TYR A 234 14.81 -12.84 11.68
CA TYR A 234 14.61 -13.21 10.29
C TYR A 234 15.91 -13.72 9.65
N LEU A 235 17.02 -13.00 9.81
CA LEU A 235 18.31 -13.34 9.20
C LEU A 235 18.89 -14.66 9.69
N ARG A 236 18.60 -15.08 10.94
CA ARG A 236 19.03 -16.39 11.47
C ARG A 236 18.51 -17.59 10.68
N GLN A 237 17.48 -17.40 9.84
CA GLN A 237 16.93 -18.45 8.98
C GLN A 237 17.77 -18.69 7.72
N PHE A 238 18.71 -17.80 7.40
CA PHE A 238 19.51 -17.85 6.18
C PHE A 238 20.95 -18.26 6.49
N PRO A 239 21.36 -19.52 6.20
CA PRO A 239 22.74 -19.93 6.32
C PRO A 239 23.61 -19.14 5.34
N GLY A 240 24.80 -18.72 5.76
CA GLY A 240 25.71 -17.93 4.91
C GLY A 240 25.52 -16.41 5.00
N VAL A 241 24.60 -15.94 5.84
CA VAL A 241 24.46 -14.51 6.13
C VAL A 241 25.15 -14.15 7.44
N ILE A 242 25.99 -13.12 7.40
CA ILE A 242 26.68 -12.57 8.57
C ILE A 242 26.15 -11.17 8.83
N VAL A 243 25.65 -10.91 10.04
CA VAL A 243 25.14 -9.59 10.43
C VAL A 243 26.02 -8.97 11.51
N GLY A 244 26.31 -7.67 11.37
CA GLY A 244 27.10 -6.89 12.31
C GLY A 244 26.68 -5.41 12.35
N PRO A 245 27.27 -4.59 13.25
CA PRO A 245 27.08 -3.15 13.20
C PRO A 245 27.68 -2.56 11.92
N ALA A 246 26.97 -1.61 11.31
CA ALA A 246 27.53 -0.83 10.20
C ALA A 246 28.54 0.21 10.70
N ASP A 247 29.29 0.86 9.80
CA ASP A 247 30.24 1.90 10.16
C ASP A 247 29.56 3.06 10.90
N ALA A 248 29.86 3.17 12.21
CA ALA A 248 29.27 4.16 13.10
C ALA A 248 29.61 5.61 12.70
N LYS A 249 30.70 5.85 11.95
CA LYS A 249 31.06 7.18 11.47
C LYS A 249 30.13 7.65 10.35
N ILE A 250 29.61 6.72 9.54
CA ILE A 250 28.75 7.01 8.40
C ILE A 250 27.28 6.97 8.81
N TYR A 251 26.87 5.92 9.53
CA TYR A 251 25.46 5.62 9.79
C TYR A 251 25.03 5.77 11.26
N GLY A 252 25.97 6.08 12.16
CA GLY A 252 25.70 6.12 13.60
C GLY A 252 25.41 4.74 14.20
N MET A 253 24.73 4.70 15.35
CA MET A 253 24.45 3.45 16.09
C MET A 253 23.20 2.71 15.62
N GLY A 254 22.46 3.26 14.66
CA GLY A 254 21.14 2.77 14.23
C GLY A 254 21.16 1.93 12.96
N ALA A 255 22.29 1.37 12.58
CA ALA A 255 22.45 0.62 11.34
C ALA A 255 23.18 -0.70 11.52
N SER A 256 22.87 -1.67 10.64
CA SER A 256 23.51 -2.98 10.62
C SER A 256 23.92 -3.34 9.21
N GLU A 257 25.10 -3.94 9.08
CA GLU A 257 25.63 -4.44 7.82
C GLU A 257 25.40 -5.95 7.76
N ILE A 258 24.85 -6.40 6.64
CA ILE A 258 24.57 -7.78 6.32
C ILE A 258 25.53 -8.17 5.20
N ARG A 259 26.34 -9.21 5.40
CA ARG A 259 27.24 -9.76 4.39
C ARG A 259 26.73 -11.11 3.91
N PHE A 260 26.71 -11.29 2.60
CA PHE A 260 26.33 -12.52 1.94
C PHE A 260 27.60 -13.30 1.60
N LYS A 261 27.62 -14.60 1.91
CA LYS A 261 28.78 -15.48 1.70
C LYS A 261 28.62 -16.33 0.45
#